data_AF-A0A7C1J9J2-F1
#
_entry.id   AF-A0A7C1J9J2-F1
#
_cell.length_a   1.000
_cell.length_b   1.000
_cell.length_c   1.000
_cell.angle_alpha   90.00
_cell.angle_beta   90.00
_cell.angle_gamma   90.00
#
_symmetry.space_group_name_H-M   'P 1'
#
loop_
_entity.id
_entity.type
_entity.pdbx_description
1 polymer ?
#
loop_
_entity_poly.entity_id
_entity_poly.type
_entity_poly.pdbx_seq_one_letter_code
_entity_poly.pdbx_strand_id
1 'polypeptide(L)'
;MTYEKEELLQRSEFSDEDIIENWKDAANPNYYYYITDMYTSPAWLWYRELAHKRGLDNHPEVVKTDIEVLKLVLKKKGAERPFIEKPPLEFWWYHLRLIQDGKYPLELLPDHLKDIYKEYLEKK
;
A
#
# COMPACT_ATOMS: atom_id res chain seq x y z
N MET A 1 -8.17 -18.52 -29.10
CA MET A 1 -7.26 -18.98 -28.03
C MET A 1 -6.92 -17.77 -27.17
N THR A 2 -7.60 -17.63 -26.04
CA THR A 2 -7.45 -16.52 -25.09
C THR A 2 -6.72 -17.01 -23.84
N TYR A 3 -5.54 -17.61 -24.03
CA TYR A 3 -4.73 -18.16 -22.95
C TYR A 3 -3.37 -17.47 -22.78
N GLU A 4 -3.01 -16.48 -23.61
CA GLU A 4 -1.64 -15.92 -23.54
C GLU A 4 -1.50 -14.67 -22.66
N LYS A 5 -2.56 -13.86 -22.47
CA LYS A 5 -2.42 -12.58 -21.75
C LYS A 5 -2.49 -12.70 -20.22
N GLU A 6 -3.27 -13.63 -19.69
CA GLU A 6 -3.41 -13.81 -18.23
C GLU A 6 -2.25 -14.61 -17.63
N GLU A 7 -1.72 -15.60 -18.34
CA GLU A 7 -0.54 -16.37 -17.90
C GLU A 7 0.75 -15.54 -17.90
N LEU A 8 0.94 -14.63 -18.87
CA LEU A 8 2.12 -13.76 -18.92
C LEU A 8 2.14 -12.67 -17.83
N LEU A 9 0.98 -12.33 -17.27
CA LEU A 9 0.86 -11.41 -16.13
C LEU A 9 1.03 -12.12 -14.76
N GLN A 10 0.94 -13.45 -14.70
CA GLN A 10 0.90 -14.23 -13.46
C GLN A 10 2.26 -14.58 -12.84
N ARG A 11 3.36 -14.49 -13.58
CA ARG A 11 4.71 -14.64 -13.03
C ARG A 11 5.41 -13.30 -12.91
N SER A 12 5.10 -12.58 -11.83
CA SER A 12 6.16 -11.88 -11.11
C SER A 12 7.32 -12.87 -10.92
N GLU A 13 8.53 -12.52 -11.37
CA GLU A 13 9.74 -13.33 -11.11
C GLU A 13 10.04 -13.46 -9.61
N PHE A 14 9.45 -12.58 -8.79
CA PHE A 14 9.57 -12.59 -7.34
C PHE A 14 8.74 -13.71 -6.70
N SER A 15 9.36 -14.39 -5.73
CA SER A 15 8.68 -15.28 -4.80
C SER A 15 7.74 -14.51 -3.86
N ASP A 16 6.87 -15.21 -3.15
CA ASP A 16 6.00 -14.58 -2.15
C ASP A 16 6.86 -14.00 -1.00
N GLU A 17 7.94 -14.69 -0.63
CA GLU A 17 8.93 -14.19 0.32
C GLU A 17 9.59 -12.90 -0.16
N ASP A 18 10.03 -12.83 -1.42
CA ASP A 18 10.63 -11.61 -1.99
C ASP A 18 9.63 -10.45 -1.96
N ILE A 19 8.36 -10.70 -2.33
CA ILE A 19 7.31 -9.68 -2.31
C ILE A 19 7.11 -9.15 -0.88
N ILE A 20 7.05 -10.05 0.11
CA ILE A 20 6.86 -9.69 1.52
C ILE A 20 8.06 -8.90 2.05
N GLU A 21 9.29 -9.36 1.77
CA GLU A 21 10.51 -8.69 2.23
C GLU A 21 10.65 -7.30 1.60
N ASN A 22 10.40 -7.15 0.29
CA ASN A 22 10.43 -5.84 -0.35
C ASN A 22 9.32 -4.91 0.16
N TRP A 23 8.14 -5.43 0.50
CA TRP A 23 7.08 -4.61 1.08
C TRP A 23 7.47 -4.05 2.45
N LYS A 24 8.21 -4.82 3.28
CA LYS A 24 8.65 -4.37 4.62
C LYS A 24 9.44 -3.05 4.57
N ASP A 25 10.18 -2.80 3.50
CA ASP A 25 10.94 -1.56 3.35
C ASP A 25 10.05 -0.31 3.29
N ALA A 26 8.79 -0.43 2.89
CA ALA A 26 7.81 0.66 2.95
C ALA A 26 7.54 1.14 4.38
N ALA A 27 7.66 0.26 5.37
CA ALA A 27 7.53 0.59 6.78
C ALA A 27 8.81 1.17 7.40
N ASN A 28 9.89 1.34 6.63
CA ASN A 28 11.12 1.91 7.14
C ASN A 28 11.06 3.46 7.14
N PRO A 29 11.19 4.12 8.30
CA PRO A 29 11.14 5.58 8.37
C PRO A 29 12.21 6.29 7.52
N ASN A 30 13.34 5.64 7.26
CA ASN A 30 14.43 6.18 6.43
C ASN A 30 14.09 6.14 4.93
N TYR A 31 13.17 5.26 4.53
CA TYR A 31 12.71 5.09 3.16
C TYR A 31 11.36 5.74 2.89
N TYR A 32 10.80 6.44 3.88
CA TYR A 32 9.48 7.04 3.80
C TYR A 32 9.28 7.93 2.55
N TYR A 33 10.31 8.68 2.15
CA TYR A 33 10.26 9.49 0.92
C TYR A 33 9.85 8.66 -0.31
N TYR A 34 10.37 7.44 -0.43
CA TYR A 34 10.14 6.57 -1.58
C TYR A 34 8.71 6.05 -1.70
N ILE A 35 7.92 6.03 -0.62
CA ILE A 35 6.50 5.66 -0.69
C ILE A 35 5.58 6.87 -0.81
N THR A 36 6.10 8.09 -0.61
CA THR A 36 5.30 9.32 -0.60
C THR A 36 5.50 10.22 -1.80
N ASP A 37 6.67 10.19 -2.43
CA ASP A 37 6.99 11.04 -3.57
C ASP A 37 6.28 10.56 -4.84
N MET A 38 5.76 11.50 -5.64
CA MET A 38 4.95 11.21 -6.80
C MET A 38 5.61 10.26 -7.81
N TYR A 39 6.92 10.38 -8.03
CA TYR A 39 7.63 9.63 -9.08
C TYR A 39 8.20 8.31 -8.59
N THR A 40 8.62 8.25 -7.32
CA THR A 40 9.26 7.06 -6.75
C THR A 40 8.27 6.08 -6.12
N SER A 41 7.17 6.58 -5.55
CA SER A 41 6.14 5.75 -4.92
C SER A 41 5.55 4.63 -5.77
N PRO A 42 5.35 4.77 -7.10
CA PRO A 42 4.79 3.67 -7.88
C PRO A 42 5.60 2.37 -7.80
N ALA A 43 6.94 2.46 -7.80
CA ALA A 43 7.80 1.28 -7.76
C ALA A 43 7.77 0.57 -6.40
N TRP A 44 7.58 1.33 -5.32
CA TRP A 44 7.56 0.78 -3.96
C TRP A 44 6.19 0.24 -3.58
N LEU A 45 5.13 0.95 -3.97
CA LEU A 45 3.75 0.53 -3.76
C LEU A 45 3.38 -0.69 -4.62
N TRP A 46 4.14 -0.97 -5.68
CA TRP A 46 3.98 -2.16 -6.51
C TRP A 46 4.12 -3.47 -5.73
N TYR A 47 4.96 -3.54 -4.69
CA TYR A 47 5.08 -4.76 -3.89
C TYR A 47 3.80 -5.05 -3.10
N ARG A 48 3.06 -4.02 -2.65
CA ARG A 48 1.75 -4.22 -2.02
C ARG A 48 0.69 -4.70 -3.01
N GLU A 49 0.73 -4.20 -4.24
CA GLU A 49 -0.11 -4.65 -5.35
C GLU A 49 0.18 -6.12 -5.71
N LEU A 50 1.46 -6.53 -5.76
CA LEU A 50 1.84 -7.93 -5.97
C LEU A 50 1.34 -8.82 -4.84
N ALA A 51 1.47 -8.39 -3.59
CA ALA A 51 0.95 -9.11 -2.43
C ALA A 51 -0.57 -9.32 -2.54
N HIS A 52 -1.32 -8.28 -2.93
CA HIS A 52 -2.76 -8.38 -3.16
C HIS A 52 -3.10 -9.39 -4.27
N LYS A 53 -2.42 -9.30 -5.43
CA LYS A 53 -2.62 -10.22 -6.56
C LYS A 53 -2.32 -11.68 -6.21
N ARG A 54 -1.41 -11.93 -5.27
CA ARG A 54 -1.08 -13.26 -4.75
C ARG A 54 -1.97 -13.72 -3.59
N GLY A 55 -2.94 -12.91 -3.16
CA GLY A 55 -3.83 -13.25 -2.05
C GLY A 55 -3.16 -13.20 -0.67
N LEU A 56 -2.07 -12.43 -0.53
CA LEU A 56 -1.28 -12.31 0.70
C LEU A 56 -1.80 -11.22 1.65
N ASP A 57 -2.99 -10.65 1.41
CA ASP A 57 -3.52 -9.52 2.19
C ASP A 57 -3.62 -9.81 3.69
N ASN A 58 -3.88 -11.06 4.06
CA ASN A 58 -3.99 -11.51 5.45
C ASN A 58 -2.70 -12.16 5.98
N HIS A 59 -1.60 -12.15 5.20
CA HIS A 59 -0.33 -12.69 5.66
C HIS A 59 0.19 -11.85 6.86
N PRO A 60 0.66 -12.47 7.96
CA PRO A 60 1.03 -11.74 9.18
C PRO A 60 2.02 -10.60 8.95
N GLU A 61 3.04 -10.81 8.12
CA GLU A 61 4.04 -9.79 7.82
C GLU A 61 3.50 -8.66 6.92
N VAL A 62 2.54 -8.95 6.04
CA VAL A 62 1.89 -7.92 5.21
C VAL A 62 1.01 -7.05 6.09
N VAL A 63 0.17 -7.66 6.93
CA VAL A 63 -0.69 -6.95 7.91
C VAL A 63 0.14 -6.06 8.83
N LYS A 64 1.24 -6.60 9.37
CA LYS A 64 2.16 -5.84 10.22
C LYS A 64 2.77 -4.65 9.48
N THR A 65 3.21 -4.85 8.24
CA THR A 65 3.80 -3.78 7.42
C THR A 65 2.77 -2.71 7.07
N ASP A 66 1.56 -3.11 6.68
CA ASP A 66 0.44 -2.21 6.40
C ASP A 66 0.14 -1.28 7.60
N ILE A 67 0.12 -1.84 8.81
CA ILE A 67 -0.07 -1.09 10.07
C ILE A 67 1.02 -0.04 10.25
N GLU A 68 2.29 -0.41 10.06
CA GLU A 68 3.41 0.50 10.25
C GLU A 68 3.49 1.58 9.17
N VAL A 69 3.19 1.25 7.91
CA VAL A 69 3.03 2.21 6.81
C VAL A 69 1.95 3.24 7.16
N LEU A 70 0.78 2.78 7.62
CA LEU A 70 -0.31 3.67 7.99
C LEU A 70 0.10 4.63 9.11
N LYS A 71 0.70 4.11 10.19
CA LYS A 71 1.20 4.94 11.31
C LYS A 71 2.22 5.97 10.83
N LEU A 72 3.14 5.58 9.95
CA LEU A 72 4.14 6.49 9.40
C LEU A 72 3.51 7.61 8.57
N VAL A 73 2.59 7.27 7.68
CA VAL A 73 1.87 8.23 6.83
C VAL A 73 1.09 9.23 7.69
N LEU A 74 0.39 8.74 8.71
CA LEU A 74 -0.38 9.59 9.61
C LEU A 74 0.51 10.49 10.48
N LYS A 75 1.71 10.04 10.86
CA LYS A 75 2.65 10.80 11.69
C LYS A 75 3.47 11.82 10.90
N LYS A 76 4.09 11.40 9.80
CA LYS A 76 5.06 12.22 9.05
C LYS A 76 4.41 13.15 8.03
N LYS A 77 3.23 12.78 7.50
CA LYS A 77 2.57 13.49 6.40
C LYS A 77 3.47 13.62 5.16
N GLY A 78 3.09 14.43 4.17
CA GLY A 78 3.88 14.67 2.96
C GLY A 78 3.68 13.66 1.83
N ALA A 79 2.72 12.74 1.93
CA ALA A 79 2.32 11.90 0.81
C ALA A 79 1.74 12.74 -0.33
N GLU A 80 2.30 12.56 -1.51
CA GLU A 80 1.82 13.10 -2.77
C GLU A 80 0.87 12.12 -3.44
N ARG A 81 0.28 12.55 -4.56
CA ARG A 81 -0.47 11.63 -5.41
C ARG A 81 0.56 10.90 -6.31
N PRO A 82 0.62 9.57 -6.31
CA PRO A 82 1.55 8.83 -7.16
C PRO A 82 1.28 9.10 -8.64
N PHE A 83 2.33 9.05 -9.47
CA PHE A 83 2.25 9.18 -10.93
C PHE A 83 1.74 7.88 -11.56
N ILE A 84 0.49 7.53 -11.24
CA ILE A 84 -0.23 6.37 -11.74
C ILE A 84 -1.60 6.83 -12.24
N GLU A 85 -2.05 6.28 -13.36
CA GLU A 85 -3.35 6.60 -13.92
C GLU A 85 -4.48 6.02 -13.04
N LYS A 86 -5.11 6.92 -12.27
CA LYS A 86 -6.38 6.70 -11.53
C LYS A 86 -6.52 5.29 -10.93
N PRO A 87 -5.67 4.91 -9.95
CA PRO A 87 -5.81 3.62 -9.30
C PRO A 87 -7.19 3.49 -8.62
N PRO A 88 -7.82 2.29 -8.66
CA PRO A 88 -9.05 2.01 -7.93
C PRO A 88 -8.95 2.43 -6.46
N LEU A 89 -10.06 2.87 -5.86
CA LEU A 89 -10.05 3.36 -4.48
C LEU A 89 -9.73 2.26 -3.49
N GLU A 90 -10.12 1.03 -3.78
CA GLU A 90 -9.90 -0.19 -2.99
C GLU A 90 -8.41 -0.46 -2.74
N PHE A 91 -7.53 0.05 -3.60
CA PHE A 91 -6.07 -0.06 -3.45
C PHE A 91 -5.54 1.09 -2.60
N TRP A 92 -5.88 1.05 -1.30
CA TRP A 92 -5.58 2.11 -0.33
C TRP A 92 -4.12 2.59 -0.34
N TRP A 93 -3.18 1.69 -0.66
CA TRP A 93 -1.74 1.97 -0.71
C TRP A 93 -1.38 3.02 -1.78
N TYR A 94 -2.19 3.22 -2.81
CA TYR A 94 -1.99 4.31 -3.78
C TYR A 94 -2.62 5.65 -3.34
N HIS A 95 -3.36 5.66 -2.23
CA HIS A 95 -4.14 6.79 -1.74
C HIS A 95 -3.62 7.33 -0.40
N LEU A 96 -2.33 7.16 -0.10
CA LEU A 96 -1.70 7.62 1.14
C LEU A 96 -1.94 9.12 1.41
N ARG A 97 -1.99 9.94 0.36
CA ARG A 97 -2.38 11.36 0.47
C ARG A 97 -3.81 11.56 0.97
N LEU A 98 -4.78 10.78 0.49
CA LEU A 98 -6.16 10.88 0.98
C LEU A 98 -6.24 10.43 2.44
N ILE A 99 -5.51 9.37 2.78
CA ILE A 99 -5.45 8.85 4.15
C ILE A 99 -4.87 9.92 5.08
N GLN A 100 -3.69 10.46 4.78
CA GLN A 100 -3.06 11.48 5.65
C GLN A 100 -3.93 12.74 5.80
N ASP A 101 -4.73 13.06 4.77
CA ASP A 101 -5.63 14.22 4.75
C ASP A 101 -6.97 13.90 5.43
N GLY A 102 -7.20 12.69 5.94
CA GLY A 102 -8.47 12.32 6.56
C GLY A 102 -9.65 12.25 5.59
N LYS A 103 -9.39 12.01 4.29
CA LYS A 103 -10.39 12.04 3.21
C LYS A 103 -10.59 10.67 2.55
N TYR A 104 -9.84 9.66 2.95
CA TYR A 104 -10.01 8.31 2.42
C TYR A 104 -11.24 7.65 3.08
N PRO A 105 -12.10 6.93 2.35
CA PRO A 105 -13.28 6.32 2.95
C PRO A 105 -12.88 5.18 3.92
N LEU A 106 -13.35 5.25 5.17
CA LEU A 106 -12.98 4.31 6.23
C LEU A 106 -13.40 2.87 5.89
N GLU A 107 -14.54 2.71 5.22
CA GLU A 107 -15.12 1.43 4.82
C GLU A 107 -14.28 0.67 3.78
N LEU A 108 -13.44 1.37 3.03
CA LEU A 108 -12.56 0.79 2.02
C LEU A 108 -11.21 0.33 2.57
N LEU A 109 -10.84 0.74 3.79
CA LEU A 109 -9.63 0.23 4.43
C LEU A 109 -9.80 -1.25 4.82
N PRO A 110 -8.72 -2.04 4.77
CA PRO A 110 -8.68 -3.34 5.43
C PRO A 110 -9.01 -3.24 6.93
N ASP A 111 -9.65 -4.27 7.49
CA ASP A 111 -10.11 -4.26 8.89
C ASP A 111 -8.96 -4.00 9.88
N HIS A 112 -7.76 -4.52 9.63
CA HIS A 112 -6.57 -4.30 10.48
C HIS A 112 -6.08 -2.85 10.51
N LEU A 113 -6.59 -1.99 9.63
CA LEU A 113 -6.23 -0.57 9.53
C LEU A 113 -7.33 0.38 10.02
N LYS A 114 -8.58 -0.08 10.11
CA LYS A 114 -9.74 0.78 10.38
C LYS A 114 -9.65 1.50 11.72
N ASP A 115 -9.32 0.79 12.80
CA ASP A 115 -9.30 1.39 14.14
C ASP A 115 -8.25 2.50 14.25
N ILE A 116 -7.05 2.26 13.70
CA ILE A 116 -5.97 3.26 13.66
C ILE A 116 -6.42 4.51 12.91
N TYR A 117 -7.06 4.32 11.76
CA TYR A 117 -7.51 5.45 10.96
C TYR A 117 -8.69 6.19 11.60
N LYS A 118 -9.64 5.47 12.18
CA LYS A 118 -10.78 6.04 12.92
C LYS A 118 -10.29 6.91 14.08
N GLU A 119 -9.37 6.41 14.90
CA GLU A 119 -8.77 7.19 15.98
C GLU A 119 -8.09 8.46 15.46
N TYR A 120 -7.42 8.38 14.31
CA TYR A 120 -6.80 9.55 13.68
C TYR A 120 -7.83 10.59 13.25
N LEU A 121 -8.95 10.15 12.66
CA LEU A 121 -10.04 11.04 12.25
C LEU A 121 -10.68 11.76 13.43
N GLU A 122 -10.83 11.09 14.58
CA GLU A 122 -11.40 11.67 15.81
C GLU A 122 -10.50 12.71 16.47
N LYS A 123 -9.18 12.65 16.21
CA LYS A 123 -8.16 13.54 16.82
C LYS A 123 -7.80 14.75 15.94
N LYS A 124 -8.33 14.83 14.72
CA LYS A 124 -8.02 15.86 13.72
C LYS A 124 -8.96 17.05 13.82
#